data_AF-A0A7J0EM87-F1
#
_entry.id   AF-A0A7J0EM87-F1
#
_cell.length_a   1.000
_cell.length_b   1.000
_cell.length_c   1.000
_cell.angle_alpha   90.00
_cell.angle_beta   90.00
_cell.angle_gamma   90.00
#
_symmetry.space_group_name_H-M   'P 1'
#
loop_
_entity.id
_entity.type
_entity.pdbx_description
1 polymer ?
#
loop_
_entity_poly.entity_id
_entity_poly.type
_entity_poly.pdbx_seq_one_letter_code
_entity_poly.pdbx_strand_id
1 'polypeptide(L)'
;MIMSPNEDAEKDAQDNLSLAEDGFDTVIKAKQAVEDECRGGSLMTLMYILTMAAREVIALLDMIALSGAHTVGFSHCDRFANRLYLFSPSSPVNPSLDPAYAQQLMQAGKGLFTSDDVLFTNSVSQPAVSNFLKNPSAFNGAFITAMRKLGRVGVKTGSQGEIRRDCTAFN
;
A
#
# COMPACT_ATOMS: atom_id res chain seq x y z
N MET A 1 4.76 -14.98 5.83
CA MET A 1 3.94 -15.39 4.67
C MET A 1 4.08 -16.88 4.50
N ILE A 2 3.00 -17.56 4.08
CA ILE A 2 3.00 -19.03 4.00
C ILE A 2 4.03 -19.47 2.97
N MET A 3 4.93 -20.37 3.35
CA MET A 3 5.85 -20.99 2.40
C MET A 3 5.11 -22.02 1.56
N SER A 4 5.43 -22.08 0.28
CA SER A 4 4.97 -23.15 -0.60
C SER A 4 6.15 -23.99 -1.09
N PRO A 5 6.05 -25.33 -1.07
CA PRO A 5 7.05 -26.21 -1.67
C PRO A 5 7.24 -26.00 -3.18
N ASN A 6 6.23 -25.44 -3.86
CA ASN A 6 6.22 -25.23 -5.31
C ASN A 6 6.55 -23.79 -5.71
N GLU A 7 6.97 -22.93 -4.76
CA GLU A 7 7.23 -21.50 -4.99
C GLU A 7 6.02 -20.73 -5.57
N ASP A 8 4.80 -21.21 -5.30
CA ASP A 8 3.55 -20.56 -5.72
C ASP A 8 2.90 -19.73 -4.58
N ALA A 9 3.65 -19.48 -3.51
CA ALA A 9 3.19 -18.61 -2.45
C ALA A 9 3.15 -17.16 -2.94
N GLU A 10 2.22 -16.37 -2.40
CA GLU A 10 2.07 -14.95 -2.76
C GLU A 10 3.40 -14.17 -2.66
N LYS A 11 4.28 -14.49 -1.69
CA LYS A 11 5.59 -13.83 -1.55
C LYS A 11 6.49 -13.99 -2.78
N ASP A 12 6.28 -15.05 -3.56
CA ASP A 12 7.06 -15.42 -4.73
C ASP A 12 6.45 -14.84 -6.03
N ALA A 13 5.30 -14.16 -5.93
CA ALA A 13 4.69 -13.46 -7.05
C ALA A 13 5.56 -12.30 -7.54
N GLN A 14 5.54 -12.03 -8.85
CA GLN A 14 6.39 -11.03 -9.49
C GLN A 14 6.32 -9.64 -8.85
N ASP A 15 5.14 -9.20 -8.42
CA ASP A 15 4.94 -7.90 -7.78
C ASP A 15 5.52 -7.84 -6.36
N ASN A 16 5.70 -8.99 -5.72
CA ASN A 16 6.19 -9.12 -4.36
C ASN A 16 7.71 -9.40 -4.28
N LEU A 17 8.36 -9.73 -5.40
CA LEU A 17 9.81 -9.96 -5.47
C LEU A 17 10.63 -8.71 -5.09
N SER A 18 10.06 -7.53 -5.31
CA SER A 18 10.68 -6.25 -4.94
C SER A 18 10.30 -5.76 -3.54
N LEU A 19 9.48 -6.50 -2.79
CA LEU A 19 9.25 -6.15 -1.39
C LEU A 19 10.58 -6.18 -0.67
N ALA A 20 10.82 -5.17 0.16
CA ALA A 20 12.04 -5.10 0.93
C ALA A 20 12.19 -6.42 1.71
N GLU A 21 13.34 -7.09 1.55
CA GLU A 21 13.59 -8.42 2.10
C GLU A 21 13.37 -8.47 3.63
N ASP A 22 13.42 -7.31 4.30
CA ASP A 22 13.15 -7.12 5.71
C ASP A 22 11.66 -7.02 6.10
N GLY A 23 10.75 -6.84 5.14
CA GLY A 23 9.32 -6.63 5.39
C GLY A 23 8.67 -7.86 6.04
N PHE A 24 8.94 -9.05 5.49
CA PHE A 24 8.43 -10.30 6.06
C PHE A 24 9.08 -10.63 7.41
N ASP A 25 10.39 -10.41 7.52
CA ASP A 25 11.14 -10.62 8.76
C ASP A 25 10.66 -9.70 9.88
N THR A 26 10.31 -8.46 9.56
CA THR A 26 9.76 -7.49 10.51
C THR A 26 8.46 -8.01 11.12
N VAL A 27 7.59 -8.61 10.32
CA VAL A 27 6.33 -9.22 10.82
C VAL A 27 6.61 -10.41 11.73
N ILE A 28 7.58 -11.26 11.37
CA ILE A 28 7.98 -12.41 12.20
C ILE A 28 8.55 -11.95 13.54
N LYS A 29 9.44 -10.96 13.52
CA LYS A 29 10.03 -10.36 14.75
C LYS A 29 8.96 -9.70 15.63
N ALA A 30 8.02 -8.98 15.01
CA ALA A 30 6.90 -8.37 15.74
C ALA A 30 6.03 -9.44 16.43
N LYS A 31 5.74 -10.55 15.73
CA LYS A 31 5.03 -11.69 16.33
C LYS A 31 5.79 -12.25 17.54
N GLN A 32 7.08 -12.51 17.39
CA GLN A 32 7.92 -13.03 18.47
C GLN A 32 7.89 -12.11 19.70
N ALA A 33 8.03 -10.80 19.49
CA ALA A 33 7.98 -9.82 20.57
C ALA A 33 6.62 -9.80 21.30
N VAL A 34 5.51 -9.91 20.56
CA VAL A 34 4.17 -9.97 21.16
C VAL A 34 3.97 -11.24 21.98
N GLU A 35 4.40 -12.40 21.45
CA GLU A 35 4.31 -13.68 22.17
C GLU A 35 5.18 -13.69 23.44
N ASP A 36 6.36 -13.07 23.40
CA ASP A 36 7.26 -12.96 24.54
C ASP A 36 6.71 -12.10 25.67
N GLU A 37 6.01 -11.02 25.34
CA GLU A 37 5.30 -10.17 26.31
C GLU A 37 4.10 -10.92 26.92
N CYS A 38 3.44 -11.79 26.15
CA CYS A 38 2.20 -12.45 26.54
C CYS A 38 2.38 -13.75 27.37
N ARG A 39 3.60 -14.06 27.84
CA ARG A 39 4.00 -15.33 28.51
C ARG A 39 3.37 -15.62 29.90
N GLY A 40 2.14 -15.15 30.17
CA GLY A 40 1.42 -15.43 31.43
C GLY A 40 -0.11 -15.50 31.34
N GLY A 41 -0.72 -15.24 30.19
CA GLY A 41 -2.18 -15.24 30.07
C GLY A 41 -2.64 -15.53 28.66
N SER A 42 -3.24 -16.71 28.47
CA SER A 42 -4.09 -17.11 27.34
C SER A 42 -3.90 -16.29 26.06
N LEU A 43 -2.91 -16.69 25.24
CA LEU A 43 -2.78 -16.47 23.79
C LEU A 43 -3.97 -15.69 23.21
N MET A 44 -3.92 -14.36 23.39
CA MET A 44 -4.95 -13.40 23.01
C MET A 44 -6.38 -13.99 22.93
N THR A 45 -6.85 -14.67 23.99
CA THR A 45 -8.20 -15.24 24.02
C THR A 45 -9.19 -14.23 24.59
N LEU A 46 -9.13 -13.02 24.04
CA LEU A 46 -10.25 -12.11 24.01
C LEU A 46 -10.82 -12.18 22.59
N MET A 47 -11.67 -13.18 22.36
CA MET A 47 -12.92 -12.91 21.64
C MET A 47 -13.33 -11.45 22.00
N TYR A 48 -13.63 -10.59 21.02
CA TYR A 48 -14.42 -9.36 21.25
C TYR A 48 -13.81 -7.94 21.33
N ILE A 49 -12.64 -7.58 20.79
CA ILE A 49 -12.44 -6.14 20.45
C ILE A 49 -13.17 -5.85 19.13
N LEU A 50 -14.50 -5.83 19.25
CA LEU A 50 -15.48 -5.31 18.33
C LEU A 50 -15.59 -6.01 16.96
N THR A 51 -16.49 -6.99 16.90
CA THR A 51 -17.39 -7.11 15.75
C THR A 51 -18.07 -5.76 15.55
N MET A 52 -17.55 -4.91 14.65
CA MET A 52 -18.32 -3.85 14.06
C MET A 52 -18.31 -4.01 12.56
N ALA A 53 -19.50 -4.32 12.07
CA ALA A 53 -19.87 -4.33 10.67
C ALA A 53 -19.27 -3.12 9.94
N ALA A 54 -18.39 -3.38 8.98
CA ALA A 54 -18.16 -2.46 7.89
C ALA A 54 -18.48 -3.25 6.63
N ARG A 55 -19.46 -2.78 5.85
CA ARG A 55 -19.55 -3.21 4.45
C ARG A 55 -18.27 -2.73 3.79
N GLU A 56 -17.46 -3.68 3.35
CA GLU A 56 -16.15 -3.43 2.75
C GLU A 56 -16.32 -2.83 1.36
N VAL A 57 -16.15 -1.52 1.27
CA VAL A 57 -15.95 -0.83 0.00
C VAL A 57 -14.91 0.26 0.22
N ILE A 58 -13.77 0.14 -0.46
CA ILE A 58 -12.85 1.25 -0.65
C ILE A 58 -13.48 2.17 -1.68
N ALA A 59 -13.87 3.36 -1.26
CA ALA A 59 -14.46 4.35 -2.15
C ALA A 59 -13.36 5.10 -2.92
N LEU A 60 -13.74 5.84 -3.97
CA LEU A 60 -12.81 6.65 -4.75
C LEU A 60 -11.99 7.61 -3.86
N LEU A 61 -12.62 8.23 -2.86
CA LEU A 61 -11.91 9.12 -1.93
C LEU A 61 -10.87 8.38 -1.08
N ASP A 62 -11.16 7.11 -0.72
CA ASP A 62 -10.22 6.27 0.01
C ASP A 62 -9.03 5.92 -0.89
N MET A 63 -9.25 5.56 -2.16
CA MET A 63 -8.17 5.33 -3.13
C MET A 63 -7.28 6.58 -3.32
N ILE A 64 -7.89 7.75 -3.51
CA ILE A 64 -7.16 9.02 -3.67
C ILE A 64 -6.29 9.29 -2.43
N ALA A 65 -6.83 9.06 -1.23
CA ALA A 65 -6.07 9.22 0.00
C ALA A 65 -4.94 8.18 0.11
N LEU A 66 -5.23 6.90 -0.14
CA LEU A 66 -4.26 5.79 -0.04
C LEU A 66 -3.09 5.95 -1.01
N SER A 67 -3.31 6.50 -2.21
CA SER A 67 -2.22 6.85 -3.13
C SER A 67 -1.23 7.86 -2.55
N GLY A 68 -1.63 8.64 -1.54
CA GLY A 68 -0.73 9.49 -0.76
C GLY A 68 0.38 8.72 -0.02
N ALA A 69 0.22 7.40 0.18
CA ALA A 69 1.27 6.56 0.74
C ALA A 69 2.55 6.54 -0.11
N HIS A 70 2.46 6.85 -1.42
CA HIS A 70 3.62 6.98 -2.31
C HIS A 70 4.53 8.18 -1.96
N THR A 71 4.18 9.01 -0.97
CA THR A 71 5.06 10.07 -0.46
C THR A 71 6.24 9.55 0.36
N VAL A 72 6.24 8.27 0.73
CA VAL A 72 7.31 7.60 1.49
C VAL A 72 7.73 6.30 0.81
N GLY A 73 8.97 5.88 1.08
CA GLY A 73 9.53 4.65 0.51
C GLY A 73 10.23 4.87 -0.82
N PHE A 74 10.44 3.78 -1.54
CA PHE A 74 11.19 3.72 -2.79
C PHE A 74 10.44 2.89 -3.82
N SER A 75 10.77 3.09 -5.09
CA SER A 75 10.30 2.26 -6.20
C SER A 75 11.44 1.99 -7.17
N HIS A 76 11.37 0.85 -7.84
CA HIS A 76 12.23 0.57 -8.98
C HIS A 76 11.95 1.52 -10.14
N CYS A 77 13.01 1.93 -10.83
CA CYS A 77 12.94 2.91 -11.90
C CYS A 77 12.10 2.43 -13.10
N ASP A 78 12.14 1.14 -13.42
CA ASP A 78 11.38 0.53 -14.52
C ASP A 78 9.85 0.72 -14.38
N ARG A 79 9.34 0.97 -13.17
CA ARG A 79 7.92 1.23 -12.91
C ARG A 79 7.43 2.61 -13.35
N PHE A 80 8.32 3.60 -13.52
CA PHE A 80 7.94 4.98 -13.91
C PHE A 80 8.83 5.63 -14.97
N ALA A 81 10.09 5.22 -15.10
CA ALA A 81 11.12 5.93 -15.86
C ALA A 81 10.79 6.03 -17.36
N ASN A 82 10.08 5.04 -17.92
CA ASN A 82 9.64 5.09 -19.32
C ASN A 82 8.78 6.33 -19.62
N ARG A 83 8.08 6.89 -18.64
CA ARG A 83 7.28 8.11 -18.85
C ARG A 83 8.11 9.38 -19.00
N LEU A 84 9.33 9.40 -18.46
CA LEU A 84 10.20 10.58 -18.39
C LEU A 84 11.46 10.46 -19.27
N TYR A 85 11.89 9.26 -19.62
CA TYR A 85 13.17 9.05 -20.30
C TYR A 85 13.07 8.21 -21.57
N LEU A 86 12.09 7.31 -21.69
CA LEU A 86 12.04 6.31 -22.76
C LEU A 86 10.59 6.01 -23.20
N PHE A 87 9.80 7.06 -23.46
CA PHE A 87 8.38 6.87 -23.77
C PHE A 87 8.16 6.29 -25.17
N SER A 88 8.84 6.84 -26.18
CA SER A 88 8.80 6.35 -27.55
C SER A 88 10.04 6.80 -28.35
N PRO A 89 10.36 6.17 -29.49
CA PRO A 89 11.49 6.59 -30.33
C PRO A 89 11.41 8.04 -30.82
N SER A 90 10.20 8.56 -31.02
CA SER A 90 9.96 9.93 -31.52
C SER A 90 9.72 10.96 -30.41
N SER A 91 9.47 10.52 -29.18
CA SER A 91 9.19 11.38 -28.04
C SER A 91 9.68 10.70 -26.76
N PRO A 92 10.84 11.11 -26.21
CA PRO A 92 11.43 10.49 -25.02
C PRO A 92 10.60 10.69 -23.75
N VAL A 93 9.89 11.80 -23.65
CA VAL A 93 9.00 12.16 -22.54
C VAL A 93 7.56 11.93 -22.98
N ASN A 94 6.71 11.39 -22.10
CA ASN A 94 5.29 11.21 -22.39
C ASN A 94 4.62 12.54 -22.78
N PRO A 95 4.06 12.68 -23.99
CA PRO A 95 3.45 13.92 -24.47
C PRO A 95 2.21 14.38 -23.69
N SER A 96 1.58 13.49 -22.91
CA SER A 96 0.45 13.84 -22.04
C SER A 96 0.87 14.56 -20.76
N LEU A 97 2.16 14.52 -20.40
CA LEU A 97 2.68 15.26 -19.27
C LEU A 97 2.95 16.72 -19.65
N ASP A 98 2.71 17.62 -18.70
CA ASP A 98 3.16 19.00 -18.83
C ASP A 98 4.70 19.04 -18.96
N PRO A 99 5.24 19.67 -20.02
CA PRO A 99 6.69 19.65 -20.28
C PRO A 99 7.53 20.30 -19.16
N ALA A 100 7.01 21.35 -18.52
CA ALA A 100 7.74 22.03 -17.44
C ALA A 100 7.75 21.17 -16.17
N TYR A 101 6.62 20.52 -15.86
CA TYR A 101 6.53 19.58 -14.75
C TYR A 101 7.42 18.35 -14.96
N ALA A 102 7.44 17.78 -16.17
CA ALA A 102 8.34 16.69 -16.51
C ALA A 102 9.82 17.07 -16.32
N GLN A 103 10.22 18.27 -16.77
CA GLN A 103 11.57 18.78 -16.55
C GLN A 103 11.91 18.93 -15.06
N GLN A 104 10.98 19.42 -14.23
CA GLN A 104 11.20 19.52 -12.78
C GLN A 104 11.40 18.14 -12.13
N LEU A 105 10.59 17.15 -12.52
CA LEU A 105 10.74 15.77 -12.04
C LEU A 105 12.12 15.20 -12.42
N MET A 106 12.53 15.39 -13.67
CA MET A 106 13.83 14.92 -14.16
C MET A 106 15.01 15.60 -13.45
N GLN A 107 14.94 16.91 -13.23
CA GLN A 107 15.97 17.67 -12.52
C GLN A 107 16.07 17.30 -11.04
N ALA A 108 14.94 16.99 -10.41
CA ALA A 108 14.88 16.56 -9.02
C ALA A 108 15.19 15.06 -8.83
N GLY A 109 15.41 14.30 -9.92
CA GLY A 109 15.59 12.85 -9.86
C GLY A 109 14.36 12.11 -9.34
N LYS A 110 13.15 12.64 -9.58
CA LYS A 110 11.88 12.10 -9.09
C LYS A 110 11.12 11.36 -10.19
N GLY A 111 10.44 10.29 -9.80
CA GLY A 111 9.52 9.54 -10.65
C GLY A 111 8.07 9.98 -10.51
N LEU A 112 7.23 9.62 -11.49
CA LEU A 112 5.78 9.80 -11.42
C LEU A 112 5.06 8.60 -12.04
N PHE A 113 4.34 7.85 -11.21
CA PHE A 113 3.52 6.74 -11.70
C PHE A 113 2.33 7.25 -12.52
N THR A 114 1.91 6.45 -13.51
CA THR A 114 0.66 6.71 -14.23
C THR A 114 -0.55 6.71 -13.29
N SER A 115 -0.54 5.83 -12.29
CA SER A 115 -1.60 5.74 -11.27
C SER A 115 -1.75 7.00 -10.43
N ASP A 116 -0.68 7.77 -10.25
CA ASP A 116 -0.70 8.99 -9.43
C ASP A 116 -1.10 10.19 -10.29
N ASP A 117 -0.56 10.25 -11.51
CA ASP A 117 -0.86 11.29 -12.48
C ASP A 117 -2.35 11.30 -12.90
N VAL A 118 -2.97 10.12 -13.03
CA VAL A 118 -4.40 10.03 -13.35
C VAL A 118 -5.29 10.61 -12.26
N LEU A 119 -4.86 10.62 -10.99
CA LEU A 119 -5.66 11.21 -9.90
C LEU A 119 -5.80 12.72 -10.06
N PHE A 120 -4.79 13.39 -10.62
CA PHE A 120 -4.82 14.84 -10.83
C PHE A 120 -5.41 15.24 -12.19
N THR A 121 -5.22 14.41 -13.22
CA THR A 121 -5.74 14.70 -14.58
C THR A 121 -7.20 14.29 -14.77
N ASN A 122 -7.72 13.33 -14.00
CA ASN A 122 -9.12 12.94 -14.04
C ASN A 122 -10.01 13.97 -13.32
N SER A 123 -11.05 14.47 -14.02
CA SER A 123 -11.95 15.52 -13.52
C SER A 123 -12.76 15.12 -12.28
N VAL A 124 -12.98 13.83 -12.05
CA VAL A 124 -13.72 13.32 -10.88
C VAL A 124 -12.86 13.35 -9.62
N SER A 125 -11.59 12.98 -9.71
CA SER A 125 -10.66 12.92 -8.57
C SER A 125 -9.92 14.24 -8.31
N GLN A 126 -9.69 15.05 -9.36
CA GLN A 126 -8.93 16.30 -9.27
C GLN A 126 -9.40 17.25 -8.16
N PRO A 127 -10.72 17.47 -7.92
CA PRO A 127 -11.16 18.35 -6.84
C PRO A 127 -10.72 17.86 -5.46
N ALA A 128 -10.76 16.54 -5.22
CA ALA A 128 -10.32 15.94 -3.97
C ALA A 128 -8.80 16.05 -3.80
N VAL A 129 -8.02 15.77 -4.86
CA VAL A 129 -6.55 15.96 -4.85
C VAL A 129 -6.20 17.41 -4.55
N SER A 130 -6.85 18.36 -5.24
CA SER A 130 -6.62 19.80 -5.05
C SER A 130 -6.95 20.27 -3.63
N ASN A 131 -7.97 19.68 -3.00
CA ASN A 131 -8.31 19.95 -1.60
C ASN A 131 -7.23 19.40 -0.66
N PHE A 132 -6.78 18.17 -0.85
CA PHE A 132 -5.72 17.57 -0.03
C PHE A 132 -4.39 18.33 -0.11
N LEU A 133 -4.01 18.80 -1.29
CA LEU A 133 -2.81 19.63 -1.47
C LEU A 133 -2.86 20.95 -0.68
N LYS A 134 -4.06 21.52 -0.48
CA LYS A 134 -4.26 22.79 0.23
C LYS A 134 -4.60 22.61 1.72
N ASN A 135 -5.05 21.42 2.11
CA ASN A 135 -5.56 21.14 3.44
C ASN A 135 -4.97 19.82 4.00
N PRO A 136 -3.79 19.90 4.65
CA PRO A 136 -3.15 18.74 5.26
C PRO A 136 -4.01 18.03 6.30
N SER A 137 -4.87 18.76 7.03
CA SER A 137 -5.77 18.15 8.02
C SER A 137 -6.84 17.28 7.34
N ALA A 138 -7.42 17.76 6.24
CA ALA A 138 -8.37 16.98 5.43
C ALA A 138 -7.71 15.73 4.83
N PHE A 139 -6.48 15.87 4.30
CA PHE A 139 -5.70 14.73 3.82
C PHE A 139 -5.46 13.70 4.93
N ASN A 140 -4.90 14.13 6.07
CA ASN A 140 -4.58 13.22 7.18
C ASN A 140 -5.82 12.49 7.71
N GLY A 141 -6.96 13.19 7.82
CA GLY A 141 -8.22 12.59 8.24
C GLY A 141 -8.73 11.53 7.25
N ALA A 142 -8.66 11.82 5.94
CA ALA A 142 -9.04 10.89 4.90
C ALA A 142 -8.09 9.67 4.86
N PHE A 143 -6.77 9.89 4.98
CA PHE A 143 -5.76 8.84 4.99
C PHE A 143 -5.96 7.87 6.16
N ILE A 144 -6.14 8.38 7.38
CA ILE A 144 -6.41 7.55 8.57
C ILE A 144 -7.68 6.72 8.37
N THR A 145 -8.73 7.34 7.83
CA THR A 145 -10.01 6.65 7.57
C THR A 145 -9.84 5.55 6.53
N ALA A 146 -9.13 5.83 5.44
CA ALA A 146 -8.89 4.89 4.37
C ALA A 146 -8.02 3.71 4.83
N MET A 147 -6.95 3.96 5.59
CA MET A 147 -6.10 2.91 6.16
C MET A 147 -6.88 2.00 7.14
N ARG A 148 -7.78 2.56 7.96
CA ARG A 148 -8.67 1.76 8.83
C ARG A 148 -9.64 0.89 8.04
N LYS A 149 -10.14 1.36 6.90
CA LYS A 149 -11.00 0.57 6.01
C LYS A 149 -10.19 -0.53 5.33
N LEU A 150 -9.03 -0.19 4.76
CA LEU A 150 -8.15 -1.13 4.06
C LEU A 150 -7.70 -2.26 4.98
N GLY A 151 -7.27 -1.94 6.22
CA GLY A 151 -6.87 -2.94 7.21
C GLY A 151 -7.99 -3.86 7.72
N ARG A 152 -9.24 -3.64 7.27
CA ARG A 152 -10.41 -4.47 7.63
C ARG A 152 -10.93 -5.29 6.45
N VAL A 153 -10.40 -5.10 5.24
CA VAL A 153 -10.83 -5.85 4.05
C VAL A 153 -10.46 -7.32 4.20
N GLY A 154 -11.43 -8.22 4.02
CA GLY A 154 -11.21 -9.66 4.01
C GLY A 154 -10.73 -10.26 5.33
N VAL A 155 -10.86 -9.54 6.45
CA VAL A 155 -10.39 -10.02 7.76
C VAL A 155 -11.23 -11.21 8.23
N LYS A 156 -10.57 -12.33 8.55
CA LYS A 156 -11.19 -13.52 9.14
C LYS A 156 -11.53 -13.26 10.61
N THR A 157 -12.77 -13.50 11.01
CA THR A 157 -13.24 -13.26 12.38
C THR A 157 -13.85 -14.52 12.99
N GLY A 158 -13.96 -14.55 14.33
CA GLY A 158 -14.47 -15.72 15.04
C GLY A 158 -13.68 -16.99 14.71
N SER A 159 -14.37 -18.03 14.25
CA SER A 159 -13.78 -19.32 13.89
C SER A 159 -13.41 -19.45 12.40
N GLN A 160 -13.39 -18.34 11.63
CA GLN A 160 -13.08 -18.37 10.19
C GLN A 160 -11.58 -18.53 9.88
N GLY A 161 -10.73 -18.59 10.90
CA GLY A 161 -9.29 -18.71 10.77
C GLY A 161 -8.65 -19.26 12.04
N GLU A 162 -7.33 -19.07 12.15
CA GLU A 162 -6.52 -19.56 13.25
C GLU A 162 -5.53 -18.50 13.72
N ILE A 163 -5.08 -18.63 14.96
CA ILE A 163 -3.93 -17.89 15.47
C ILE A 163 -2.70 -18.75 15.23
N ARG A 164 -1.84 -18.35 14.27
CA ARG A 164 -0.63 -19.09 13.92
C ARG A 164 0.44 -18.97 14.99
N ARG A 165 1.14 -20.09 15.24
CA ARG A 165 2.39 -20.13 16.01
C ARG A 165 3.57 -19.70 15.17
N ASP A 166 3.59 -20.13 13.91
CA ASP A 166 4.55 -19.75 12.90
C ASP A 166 3.84 -18.97 11.78
N CYS A 167 4.25 -17.72 11.53
CA CYS A 167 3.67 -16.88 10.47
C CYS A 167 3.93 -17.40 9.04
N THR A 168 4.74 -18.46 8.90
CA THR A 168 5.14 -19.07 7.63
C THR A 168 4.46 -20.40 7.31
N ALA A 169 3.66 -20.94 8.23
CA ALA A 169 2.96 -22.22 8.05
C ALA A 169 1.54 -22.18 8.65
N PHE A 170 0.69 -23.12 8.23
CA PHE A 170 -0.54 -23.43 8.96
C PHE A 170 -0.19 -24.23 10.23
N ASN A 171 -1.02 -24.14 11.27
CA ASN A 171 -0.82 -24.93 12.50
C ASN A 171 -1.09 -26.42 12.30
#